data_AF-A0A9P1N365-F1
#
_entry.id   AF-A0A9P1N365-F1
#
_cell.length_a   1.000
_cell.length_b   1.000
_cell.length_c   1.000
_cell.angle_alpha   90.00
_cell.angle_beta   90.00
_cell.angle_gamma   90.00
#
_symmetry.space_group_name_H-M   'P 1'
#
loop_
_entity.id
_entity.type
_entity.pdbx_description
1 polymer ?
#
loop_
_entity_poly.entity_id
_entity_poly.type
_entity_poly.pdbx_seq_one_letter_code
_entity_poly.pdbx_strand_id
1 'polypeptide(L)'
;MVHRRIPKKNRKKLKSVDPFNTKANAKHNLPGKKNQNSAPENLKDEQPLTKVQKEMMEPKKMLDKAEVKKKKKQKNAVLREAENLGLKKGRFETVERFVRRVEGIMHSRINEKMAIAKHGLAGRDQNEIDADYKKIEDAEKRRKDQEKREIDNKIKEARKKREKEEKRREEVEKIKEERKRKMQEIEEEENEDEDEEEDDEKPKKKVKKVEKSKKERRKETLKSRKDAETKTRANEAILNSKEVIAFGERYDAPPVFGGHLKKKFEPLLAKAGQKTLLLHSILAKGNEKTKYLDNSTSTIQEERQRVIDAYRSIKKTRSGHL
;
A
#
# COMPACT_ATOMS: atom_id res chain seq x y z
N MET A 1 -9.16 -3.17 -38.44
CA MET A 1 -8.09 -3.36 -39.44
C MET A 1 -7.76 -4.85 -39.51
N VAL A 2 -8.20 -5.56 -40.55
CA VAL A 2 -8.05 -7.02 -40.65
C VAL A 2 -6.81 -7.31 -41.49
N HIS A 3 -5.74 -7.84 -40.89
CA HIS A 3 -4.56 -8.27 -41.64
C HIS A 3 -4.89 -9.50 -42.49
N ARG A 4 -4.91 -9.34 -43.83
CA ARG A 4 -5.00 -10.45 -44.78
C ARG A 4 -3.67 -11.22 -44.79
N ARG A 5 -3.72 -12.54 -44.58
CA ARG A 5 -2.55 -13.43 -44.59
C ARG A 5 -1.93 -13.49 -46.00
N ILE A 6 -0.61 -13.38 -46.06
CA ILE A 6 0.20 -13.51 -47.28
C ILE A 6 0.12 -14.95 -47.81
N PRO A 7 -0.19 -15.19 -49.10
CA PRO A 7 -0.18 -16.53 -49.68
C PRO A 7 1.26 -17.07 -49.84
N LYS A 8 1.52 -18.26 -49.29
CA LYS A 8 2.82 -18.95 -49.40
C LYS A 8 2.95 -19.60 -50.79
N LYS A 9 4.04 -19.32 -51.51
CA LYS A 9 4.33 -19.93 -52.83
C LYS A 9 4.73 -21.41 -52.68
N ASN A 10 4.20 -22.27 -53.54
CA ASN A 10 4.48 -23.71 -53.58
C ASN A 10 5.93 -24.01 -53.99
N ARG A 11 6.71 -24.62 -53.08
CA ARG A 11 8.11 -25.03 -53.27
C ARG A 11 8.26 -26.32 -54.10
N LYS A 12 7.54 -26.43 -55.22
CA LYS A 12 7.62 -27.60 -56.15
C LYS A 12 8.47 -27.34 -57.41
N LYS A 13 9.04 -26.16 -57.58
CA LYS A 13 9.80 -25.79 -58.81
C LYS A 13 11.31 -25.56 -58.62
N LEU A 14 11.93 -26.14 -57.59
CA LEU A 14 13.40 -26.18 -57.52
C LEU A 14 13.90 -27.54 -57.03
N LYS A 15 14.26 -28.39 -58.00
CA LYS A 15 15.55 -29.08 -57.99
C LYS A 15 16.16 -28.82 -59.36
N SER A 16 17.07 -27.85 -59.44
CA SER A 16 17.94 -27.66 -60.59
C SER A 16 18.82 -28.91 -60.71
N VAL A 17 18.40 -29.86 -61.55
CA VAL A 17 19.30 -30.89 -62.06
C VAL A 17 19.94 -30.27 -63.29
N ASP A 18 21.25 -30.08 -63.23
CA ASP A 18 22.06 -29.59 -64.35
C ASP A 18 21.79 -30.44 -65.61
N PRO A 19 21.27 -29.86 -66.70
CA PRO A 19 20.90 -30.60 -67.90
C PRO A 19 22.09 -31.24 -68.63
N PHE A 20 23.33 -30.91 -68.26
CA PHE A 20 24.54 -31.44 -68.90
C PHE A 20 25.22 -32.58 -68.12
N ASN A 21 24.70 -32.98 -66.95
CA ASN A 21 25.26 -34.10 -66.21
C ASN A 21 24.71 -35.45 -66.67
N THR A 22 25.02 -35.85 -67.90
CA THR A 22 24.65 -37.15 -68.49
C THR A 22 25.36 -38.34 -67.81
N LYS A 23 26.45 -38.10 -67.06
CA LYS A 23 27.25 -39.13 -66.39
C LYS A 23 26.61 -39.65 -65.10
N ALA A 24 25.69 -38.91 -64.48
CA ALA A 24 25.00 -39.34 -63.26
C ALA A 24 23.94 -40.43 -63.54
N ASN A 25 23.27 -40.39 -64.69
CA ASN A 25 22.22 -41.35 -65.05
C ASN A 25 22.76 -42.70 -65.54
N ALA A 26 23.99 -42.75 -66.07
CA ALA A 26 24.58 -43.98 -66.61
C ALA A 26 24.94 -45.02 -65.55
N LYS A 27 25.25 -44.61 -64.32
CA LYS A 27 25.63 -45.55 -63.24
C LYS A 27 24.45 -46.28 -62.61
N HIS A 28 23.23 -45.75 -62.73
CA HIS A 28 22.03 -46.34 -62.14
C HIS A 28 21.31 -47.35 -63.03
N ASN A 29 21.62 -47.39 -64.33
CA ASN A 29 20.91 -48.19 -65.34
C ASN A 29 21.78 -49.29 -65.99
N LEU A 30 22.77 -49.83 -65.29
CA LEU A 30 23.42 -51.08 -65.71
C LEU A 30 22.49 -52.27 -65.36
N PRO A 31 22.01 -53.05 -66.34
CA PRO A 31 21.21 -54.24 -66.06
C PRO A 31 22.09 -55.29 -65.36
N GLY A 32 21.71 -55.69 -64.15
CA GLY A 32 22.39 -56.75 -63.39
C GLY A 32 22.82 -56.39 -61.97
N LYS A 33 22.80 -55.11 -61.57
CA LYS A 33 23.26 -54.68 -60.22
C LYS A 33 22.15 -54.26 -59.25
N LYS A 34 20.90 -54.61 -59.49
CA LYS A 34 19.78 -54.23 -58.59
C LYS A 34 19.68 -55.10 -57.33
N ASN A 35 20.30 -56.28 -57.31
CA ASN A 35 20.17 -57.24 -56.20
C ASN A 35 21.52 -57.69 -55.60
N GLN A 36 22.65 -57.07 -55.94
CA GLN A 36 23.94 -57.37 -55.31
C GLN A 36 24.22 -56.37 -54.20
N ASN A 37 24.29 -56.88 -52.96
CA ASN A 37 24.68 -56.11 -51.80
C ASN A 37 26.22 -55.97 -51.84
N SER A 38 26.74 -54.77 -52.07
CA SER A 38 28.19 -54.48 -52.05
C SER A 38 28.74 -54.42 -50.62
N ALA A 39 28.37 -55.37 -49.77
CA ALA A 39 28.94 -55.51 -48.44
C ALA A 39 30.15 -56.46 -48.53
N PRO A 40 31.28 -56.17 -47.86
CA PRO A 40 32.40 -57.10 -47.80
C PRO A 40 31.94 -58.42 -47.16
N GLU A 41 32.34 -59.56 -47.73
CA GLU A 41 31.92 -60.91 -47.31
C GLU A 41 32.20 -61.22 -45.83
N ASN A 42 33.12 -60.47 -45.19
CA ASN A 42 33.53 -60.64 -43.80
C ASN A 42 32.58 -60.01 -42.77
N LEU A 43 31.39 -59.53 -43.16
CA LEU A 43 30.40 -58.91 -42.28
C LEU A 43 29.24 -59.85 -41.87
N LYS A 44 29.40 -61.17 -42.05
CA LYS A 44 28.40 -62.16 -41.62
C LYS A 44 28.40 -62.41 -40.11
N ASP A 45 29.44 -61.97 -39.41
CA ASP A 45 29.55 -62.15 -37.97
C ASP A 45 29.23 -60.83 -37.25
N GLU A 46 28.05 -60.82 -36.63
CA GLU A 46 27.62 -59.92 -35.55
C GLU A 46 27.57 -58.41 -35.84
N GLN A 47 26.75 -57.97 -36.80
CA GLN A 47 26.14 -56.65 -36.63
C GLN A 47 24.97 -56.74 -35.65
N PRO A 48 24.99 -56.02 -34.51
CA PRO A 48 23.88 -56.05 -33.59
C PRO A 48 22.64 -55.52 -34.29
N LEU A 49 21.57 -56.33 -34.32
CA LEU A 49 20.29 -55.94 -34.92
C LEU A 49 19.89 -54.56 -34.40
N THR A 50 19.59 -53.66 -35.34
CA THR A 50 19.12 -52.32 -35.00
C THR A 50 17.84 -52.41 -34.17
N LYS A 51 17.60 -51.44 -33.29
CA LYS A 51 16.43 -51.44 -32.39
C LYS A 51 15.11 -51.65 -33.14
N VAL A 52 14.98 -51.07 -34.33
CA VAL A 52 13.81 -51.21 -35.21
C VAL A 52 13.63 -52.64 -35.73
N GLN A 53 14.73 -53.34 -36.07
CA GLN A 53 14.67 -54.73 -36.51
C GLN A 53 14.30 -55.67 -35.36
N LYS A 54 14.80 -55.40 -34.15
CA LYS A 54 14.36 -56.12 -32.93
C LYS A 54 12.86 -55.93 -32.67
N GLU A 55 12.36 -54.70 -32.77
CA GLU A 55 10.92 -54.39 -32.61
C GLU A 55 10.03 -55.01 -33.70
N MET A 56 10.55 -55.29 -34.90
CA MET A 56 9.83 -55.99 -35.97
C MET A 56 9.85 -57.51 -35.81
N MET A 57 10.90 -58.07 -35.18
CA MET A 57 11.01 -59.50 -34.88
C MET A 57 10.28 -59.90 -33.60
N GLU A 58 10.06 -58.95 -32.68
CA GLU A 58 9.13 -59.18 -31.58
C GLU A 58 7.74 -59.46 -32.17
N PRO A 59 7.11 -60.61 -31.87
CA PRO A 59 5.77 -60.90 -32.36
C PRO A 59 4.90 -59.75 -31.88
N LYS A 60 4.27 -59.02 -32.82
CA LYS A 60 3.28 -57.99 -32.50
C LYS A 60 2.26 -58.65 -31.60
N LYS A 61 2.42 -58.50 -30.28
CA LYS A 61 1.40 -58.89 -29.31
C LYS A 61 0.16 -58.20 -29.82
N MET A 62 -0.80 -59.00 -30.30
CA MET A 62 -2.08 -58.51 -30.77
C MET A 62 -2.69 -57.82 -29.56
N LEU A 63 -2.41 -56.53 -29.39
CA LEU A 63 -2.95 -55.75 -28.30
C LEU A 63 -4.45 -55.83 -28.49
N ASP A 64 -5.13 -56.41 -27.50
CA ASP A 64 -6.57 -56.52 -27.55
C ASP A 64 -7.17 -55.16 -27.87
N LYS A 65 -8.25 -55.13 -28.67
CA LYS A 65 -8.92 -53.88 -29.04
C LYS A 65 -9.27 -53.03 -27.80
N ALA A 66 -9.45 -53.67 -26.63
CA ALA A 66 -9.62 -53.03 -25.33
C ALA A 66 -8.34 -52.33 -24.82
N GLU A 67 -7.17 -52.96 -24.93
CA GLU A 67 -5.89 -52.37 -24.52
C GLU A 67 -5.45 -51.22 -25.44
N VAL A 68 -5.68 -51.36 -26.75
CA VAL A 68 -5.45 -50.27 -27.71
C VAL A 68 -6.36 -49.09 -27.42
N LYS A 69 -7.63 -49.33 -27.03
CA LYS A 69 -8.54 -48.27 -26.58
C LYS A 69 -8.10 -47.64 -25.25
N LYS A 70 -7.54 -48.41 -24.31
CA LYS A 70 -6.95 -47.87 -23.06
C LYS A 70 -5.71 -47.03 -23.34
N LYS A 71 -4.85 -47.43 -24.28
CA LYS A 71 -3.68 -46.65 -24.73
C LYS A 71 -4.07 -45.40 -25.53
N LYS A 72 -5.09 -45.45 -26.38
CA LYS A 72 -5.65 -44.25 -27.05
C LYS A 72 -6.31 -43.27 -26.07
N LYS A 73 -6.75 -43.75 -24.91
CA LYS A 73 -7.17 -42.93 -23.75
C LYS A 73 -5.99 -42.51 -22.87
N GLN A 74 -4.77 -42.44 -23.40
CA GLN A 74 -3.68 -41.76 -22.71
C GLN A 74 -4.13 -40.32 -22.44
N LYS A 75 -4.62 -40.08 -21.22
CA LYS A 75 -4.91 -38.75 -20.70
C LYS A 75 -3.72 -37.87 -21.02
N ASN A 76 -3.97 -36.70 -21.63
CA ASN A 76 -2.96 -35.68 -21.87
C ASN A 76 -2.05 -35.57 -20.65
N ALA A 77 -0.73 -35.58 -20.83
CA ALA A 77 0.24 -35.53 -19.73
C ALA A 77 -0.07 -34.38 -18.76
N VAL A 78 -0.46 -33.22 -19.30
CA VAL A 78 -0.94 -32.04 -18.57
C VAL A 78 -2.09 -32.34 -17.59
N LEU A 79 -3.05 -33.17 -17.99
CA LEU A 79 -4.17 -33.53 -17.12
C LEU A 79 -3.74 -34.48 -16.01
N ARG A 80 -2.75 -35.36 -16.25
CA ARG A 80 -2.20 -36.24 -15.22
C ARG A 80 -1.38 -35.46 -14.20
N GLU A 81 -0.53 -34.56 -14.66
CA GLU A 81 0.26 -33.69 -13.78
C GLU A 81 -0.65 -32.79 -12.93
N ALA A 82 -1.69 -32.20 -13.54
CA ALA A 82 -2.64 -31.41 -12.80
C ALA A 82 -3.45 -32.26 -11.80
N GLU A 83 -3.85 -33.48 -12.17
CA GLU A 83 -4.49 -34.44 -11.23
C GLU A 83 -3.56 -34.75 -10.04
N ASN A 84 -2.25 -34.93 -10.27
CA ASN A 84 -1.25 -35.16 -9.21
C ASN A 84 -1.11 -33.95 -8.28
N LEU A 85 -1.29 -32.72 -8.82
CA LEU A 85 -1.34 -31.47 -8.04
C LEU A 85 -2.71 -31.23 -7.38
N GLY A 86 -3.64 -32.20 -7.46
CA GLY A 86 -4.99 -32.11 -6.90
C GLY A 86 -5.97 -31.28 -7.73
N LEU A 87 -5.58 -30.82 -8.92
CA LEU A 87 -6.39 -29.99 -9.81
C LEU A 87 -7.07 -30.87 -10.86
N LYS A 88 -8.36 -31.13 -10.69
CA LYS A 88 -9.17 -31.90 -11.63
C LYS A 88 -9.86 -30.99 -12.63
N LYS A 89 -9.88 -31.42 -13.89
CA LYS A 89 -10.66 -30.78 -14.95
C LYS A 89 -12.16 -30.96 -14.69
N GLY A 90 -12.94 -29.88 -14.86
CA GLY A 90 -14.39 -29.95 -14.73
C GLY A 90 -15.04 -30.83 -15.82
N ARG A 91 -16.19 -31.43 -15.53
CA ARG A 91 -16.90 -32.36 -16.45
C ARG A 91 -17.21 -31.74 -17.81
N PHE A 92 -17.58 -30.45 -17.84
CA PHE A 92 -17.95 -29.71 -19.04
C PHE A 92 -16.90 -28.68 -19.47
N GLU A 93 -15.72 -28.72 -18.87
CA GLU A 93 -14.66 -27.77 -19.17
C GLU A 93 -13.88 -28.18 -20.43
N THR A 94 -13.39 -27.23 -21.21
CA THR A 94 -12.40 -27.52 -22.26
C THR A 94 -11.00 -27.58 -21.66
N VAL A 95 -10.04 -28.25 -22.30
CA VAL A 95 -8.66 -28.33 -21.79
C VAL A 95 -8.04 -26.93 -21.70
N GLU A 96 -8.30 -26.06 -22.67
CA GLU A 96 -7.81 -24.68 -22.65
C GLU A 96 -8.37 -23.87 -21.46
N ARG A 97 -9.68 -23.96 -21.19
CA ARG A 97 -10.29 -23.27 -20.03
C ARG A 97 -9.72 -23.78 -18.71
N PHE A 98 -9.49 -25.09 -18.63
CA PHE A 98 -8.84 -25.71 -17.47
C PHE A 98 -7.43 -25.16 -17.27
N VAL A 99 -6.60 -25.13 -18.31
CA VAL A 99 -5.24 -24.57 -18.25
C VAL A 99 -5.29 -23.10 -17.82
N ARG A 100 -6.14 -22.27 -18.42
CA ARG A 100 -6.30 -20.86 -18.02
C ARG A 100 -6.71 -20.69 -16.55
N ARG A 101 -7.58 -21.56 -16.04
CA ARG A 101 -7.97 -21.54 -14.62
C ARG A 101 -6.79 -21.89 -13.72
N VAL A 102 -6.03 -22.93 -14.07
CA VAL A 102 -4.82 -23.33 -13.33
C VAL A 102 -3.79 -22.21 -13.35
N GLU A 103 -3.54 -21.59 -14.51
CA GLU A 103 -2.68 -20.42 -14.66
C GLU A 103 -3.15 -19.27 -13.76
N GLY A 104 -4.45 -18.98 -13.74
CA GLY A 104 -5.03 -17.95 -12.86
C GLY A 104 -4.78 -18.20 -11.38
N ILE A 105 -4.99 -19.44 -10.91
CA ILE A 105 -4.73 -19.84 -9.52
C ILE A 105 -3.22 -19.73 -9.19
N MET A 106 -2.36 -20.12 -10.12
CA MET A 106 -0.91 -20.04 -9.91
C MET A 106 -0.44 -18.59 -9.86
N HIS A 107 -0.94 -17.73 -10.75
CA HIS A 107 -0.65 -16.31 -10.73
C HIS A 107 -1.13 -15.63 -9.46
N SER A 108 -2.33 -15.97 -8.95
CA SER A 108 -2.83 -15.40 -7.69
C SER A 108 -1.92 -15.77 -6.52
N ARG A 109 -1.53 -17.05 -6.40
CA ARG A 109 -0.61 -17.54 -5.38
C ARG A 109 0.77 -16.90 -5.45
N ILE A 110 1.30 -16.71 -6.66
CA ILE A 110 2.58 -16.03 -6.88
C ILE A 110 2.45 -14.56 -6.44
N ASN A 111 1.36 -13.88 -6.81
CA ASN A 111 1.12 -12.49 -6.42
C ASN A 111 0.97 -12.33 -4.90
N GLU A 112 0.27 -13.24 -4.22
CA GLU A 112 0.17 -13.28 -2.75
C GLU A 112 1.55 -13.41 -2.11
N LYS A 113 2.36 -14.39 -2.56
CA LYS A 113 3.73 -14.56 -2.06
C LYS A 113 4.60 -13.34 -2.34
N MET A 114 4.45 -12.71 -3.49
CA MET A 114 5.16 -11.46 -3.80
C MET A 114 4.71 -10.32 -2.89
N ALA A 115 3.42 -10.21 -2.57
CA ALA A 115 2.93 -9.19 -1.65
C ALA A 115 3.49 -9.41 -0.23
N ILE A 116 3.42 -10.63 0.28
CA ILE A 116 4.01 -11.03 1.56
C ILE A 116 5.51 -10.68 1.60
N ALA A 117 6.25 -11.01 0.53
CA ALA A 117 7.67 -10.69 0.42
C ALA A 117 7.94 -9.17 0.35
N LYS A 118 7.16 -8.42 -0.43
CA LYS A 118 7.25 -6.95 -0.50
C LYS A 118 7.02 -6.29 0.86
N HIS A 119 6.13 -6.85 1.67
CA HIS A 119 5.85 -6.37 3.01
C HIS A 119 6.84 -6.91 4.07
N GLY A 120 7.87 -7.65 3.67
CA GLY A 120 8.88 -8.20 4.59
C GLY A 120 8.34 -9.30 5.51
N LEU A 121 7.17 -9.86 5.19
CA LEU A 121 6.50 -10.92 5.95
C LEU A 121 6.84 -12.32 5.41
N ALA A 122 7.77 -12.42 4.45
CA ALA A 122 8.18 -13.70 3.89
C ALA A 122 8.80 -14.60 4.98
N GLY A 123 8.32 -15.83 5.09
CA GLY A 123 8.80 -16.81 6.06
C GLY A 123 8.09 -16.77 7.42
N ARG A 124 7.13 -15.86 7.62
CA ARG A 124 6.23 -15.91 8.79
C ARG A 124 5.01 -16.76 8.49
N ASP A 125 4.55 -17.47 9.51
CA ASP A 125 3.34 -18.28 9.40
C ASP A 125 2.10 -17.37 9.35
N GLN A 126 1.09 -17.78 8.58
CA GLN A 126 -0.14 -17.00 8.41
C GLN A 126 -0.83 -16.71 9.77
N ASN A 127 -0.77 -17.66 10.70
CA ASN A 127 -1.34 -17.52 12.03
C ASN A 127 -0.67 -16.40 12.86
N GLU A 128 0.63 -16.18 12.67
CA GLU A 128 1.37 -15.11 13.35
C GLU A 128 0.97 -13.74 12.81
N ILE A 129 0.85 -13.66 11.47
CA ILE A 129 0.39 -12.45 10.76
C ILE A 129 -1.01 -12.09 11.25
N ASP A 130 -1.92 -13.05 11.30
CA ASP A 130 -3.30 -12.85 11.76
C ASP A 130 -3.36 -12.45 13.25
N ALA A 131 -2.49 -13.01 14.09
CA ALA A 131 -2.39 -12.62 15.50
C ALA A 131 -1.90 -11.18 15.67
N ASP A 132 -0.95 -10.73 14.85
CA ASP A 132 -0.48 -9.35 14.87
C ASP A 132 -1.56 -8.37 14.40
N TYR A 133 -2.33 -8.72 13.36
CA TYR A 133 -3.49 -7.93 12.96
C TYR A 133 -4.54 -7.82 14.08
N LYS A 134 -4.83 -8.91 14.80
CA LYS A 134 -5.73 -8.87 15.96
C LYS A 134 -5.24 -7.93 17.06
N LYS A 135 -3.94 -7.95 17.38
CA LYS A 135 -3.36 -7.02 18.37
C LYS A 135 -3.52 -5.57 17.94
N ILE A 136 -3.35 -5.27 16.66
CA ILE A 136 -3.53 -3.92 16.11
C ILE A 136 -4.99 -3.49 16.22
N GLU A 137 -5.93 -4.35 15.83
CA GLU A 137 -7.38 -4.07 15.94
C GLU A 137 -7.81 -3.84 17.39
N ASP A 138 -7.34 -4.68 18.33
CA ASP A 138 -7.68 -4.54 19.75
C ASP A 138 -7.07 -3.27 20.35
N ALA A 139 -5.86 -2.88 19.93
CA ALA A 139 -5.27 -1.60 20.32
C ALA A 139 -6.08 -0.41 19.78
N GLU A 140 -6.55 -0.47 18.54
CA GLU A 140 -7.39 0.57 17.96
C GLU A 140 -8.75 0.68 18.66
N LYS A 141 -9.39 -0.45 19.01
CA LYS A 141 -10.62 -0.47 19.80
C LYS A 141 -10.42 0.20 21.17
N ARG A 142 -9.35 -0.16 21.88
CA ARG A 142 -9.00 0.47 23.17
C ARG A 142 -8.80 1.97 23.04
N ARG A 143 -8.11 2.43 21.99
CA ARG A 143 -7.92 3.85 21.72
C ARG A 143 -9.24 4.56 21.46
N LYS A 144 -10.12 4.01 20.63
CA LYS A 144 -11.46 4.57 20.37
C LYS A 144 -12.31 4.65 21.64
N ASP A 145 -12.24 3.64 22.50
CA ASP A 145 -12.97 3.62 23.77
C ASP A 145 -12.41 4.64 24.77
N GLN A 146 -11.10 4.86 24.80
CA GLN A 146 -10.49 5.95 25.57
C GLN A 146 -10.94 7.32 25.05
N GLU A 147 -10.90 7.55 23.74
CA GLU A 147 -11.35 8.79 23.12
C GLU A 147 -12.83 9.07 23.44
N LYS A 148 -13.71 8.05 23.38
CA LYS A 148 -15.12 8.17 23.81
C LYS A 148 -15.24 8.58 25.28
N ARG A 149 -14.51 7.92 26.18
CA ARG A 149 -14.52 8.25 27.62
C ARG A 149 -14.04 9.67 27.88
N GLU A 150 -13.02 10.14 27.17
CA GLU A 150 -12.53 11.52 27.28
C GLU A 150 -13.57 12.54 26.82
N ILE A 151 -14.27 12.25 25.71
CA ILE A 151 -15.36 13.10 25.21
C ILE A 151 -16.50 13.15 26.24
N ASP A 152 -16.91 12.01 26.77
CA ASP A 152 -17.97 11.94 27.78
C ASP A 152 -17.59 12.71 29.06
N ASN A 153 -16.33 12.62 29.49
CA ASN A 153 -15.84 13.39 30.63
C ASN A 153 -15.87 14.90 30.34
N LYS A 154 -15.44 15.34 29.16
CA LYS A 154 -15.52 16.75 28.74
C LYS A 154 -16.96 17.25 28.69
N ILE A 155 -17.90 16.43 28.21
CA ILE A 155 -19.33 16.75 28.19
C ILE A 155 -19.87 16.88 29.62
N LYS A 156 -19.53 15.95 30.52
CA LYS A 156 -19.94 16.01 31.93
C LYS A 156 -19.39 17.25 32.63
N GLU A 157 -18.12 17.60 32.39
CA GLU A 157 -17.53 18.83 32.94
C GLU A 157 -18.19 20.09 32.39
N ALA A 158 -18.47 20.14 31.08
CA ALA A 158 -19.19 21.24 30.46
C ALA A 158 -20.60 21.40 31.03
N ARG A 159 -21.33 20.29 31.24
CA ARG A 159 -22.65 20.31 31.91
C ARG A 159 -22.57 20.83 33.33
N LYS A 160 -21.62 20.34 34.15
CA LYS A 160 -21.40 20.83 35.52
C LYS A 160 -21.04 22.33 35.55
N LYS A 161 -20.27 22.82 34.58
CA LYS A 161 -19.95 24.27 34.48
C LYS A 161 -21.19 25.10 34.15
N ARG A 162 -22.03 24.64 33.22
CA ARG A 162 -23.30 25.31 32.89
C ARG A 162 -24.24 25.36 34.10
N GLU A 163 -24.41 24.24 34.81
CA GLU A 163 -25.26 24.18 36.01
C GLU A 163 -24.76 25.12 37.11
N LYS A 164 -23.44 25.19 37.34
CA LYS A 164 -22.87 26.15 38.30
C LYS A 164 -23.04 27.60 37.88
N GLU A 165 -22.96 27.89 36.58
CA GLU A 165 -23.19 29.25 36.06
C GLU A 165 -24.67 29.65 36.21
N GLU A 166 -25.58 28.72 35.96
CA GLU A 166 -27.03 28.92 36.12
C GLU A 166 -27.39 29.20 37.58
N LYS A 167 -26.90 28.40 38.54
CA LYS A 167 -27.07 28.68 39.97
C LYS A 167 -26.54 30.05 40.38
N ARG A 168 -25.39 30.48 39.85
CA ARG A 168 -24.86 31.83 40.11
C ARG A 168 -25.71 32.93 39.47
N ARG A 169 -26.37 32.67 38.34
CA ARG A 169 -27.29 33.63 37.71
C ARG A 169 -28.57 33.74 38.53
N GLU A 170 -29.14 32.63 38.98
CA GLU A 170 -30.31 32.60 39.86
C GLU A 170 -30.03 33.34 41.19
N GLU A 171 -28.86 33.13 41.81
CA GLU A 171 -28.46 33.88 43.02
C GLU A 171 -28.37 35.39 42.75
N VAL A 172 -27.80 35.80 41.61
CA VAL A 172 -27.69 37.21 41.23
C VAL A 172 -29.07 37.82 40.93
N GLU A 173 -29.98 37.06 40.32
CA GLU A 173 -31.36 37.50 40.08
C GLU A 173 -32.14 37.64 41.38
N LYS A 174 -32.01 36.70 42.33
CA LYS A 174 -32.60 36.82 43.67
C LYS A 174 -32.09 38.06 44.41
N ILE A 175 -30.79 38.32 44.40
CA ILE A 175 -30.21 39.53 45.01
C ILE A 175 -30.73 40.81 44.34
N LYS A 176 -30.94 40.79 43.01
CA LYS A 176 -31.53 41.93 42.29
C LYS A 176 -33.00 42.12 42.64
N GLU A 177 -33.78 41.05 42.77
CA GLU A 177 -35.18 41.12 43.19
C GLU A 177 -35.31 41.63 44.63
N GLU A 178 -34.48 41.15 45.56
CA GLU A 178 -34.43 41.67 46.93
C GLU A 178 -34.04 43.15 46.97
N ARG A 179 -33.08 43.59 46.15
CA ARG A 179 -32.74 45.01 46.02
C ARG A 179 -33.87 45.84 45.42
N LYS A 180 -34.60 45.31 44.45
CA LYS A 180 -35.77 46.00 43.88
C LYS A 180 -36.89 46.13 44.90
N ARG A 181 -37.18 45.07 45.67
CA ARG A 181 -38.17 45.13 46.76
C ARG A 181 -37.78 46.15 47.83
N LYS A 182 -36.52 46.17 48.25
CA LYS A 182 -36.03 47.17 49.21
C LYS A 182 -36.09 48.60 48.65
N MET A 183 -35.82 48.80 47.37
CA MET A 183 -35.97 50.12 46.75
C MET A 183 -37.44 50.54 46.65
N GLN A 184 -38.36 49.61 46.35
CA GLN A 184 -39.79 49.92 46.32
C GLN A 184 -40.34 50.21 47.73
N GLU A 185 -39.86 49.51 48.75
CA GLU A 185 -40.23 49.76 50.16
C GLU A 185 -39.71 51.13 50.63
N ILE A 186 -38.49 51.51 50.22
CA ILE A 186 -37.95 52.87 50.47
C ILE A 186 -38.72 53.93 49.67
N GLU A 187 -39.10 53.67 48.42
CA GLU A 187 -39.87 54.60 47.56
C GLU A 187 -41.33 54.74 48.04
N GLU A 188 -41.91 53.74 48.70
CA GLU A 188 -43.20 53.84 49.38
C GLU A 188 -43.09 54.60 50.71
N GLU A 189 -41.98 54.47 51.46
CA GLU A 189 -41.68 55.30 52.64
C GLU A 189 -41.36 56.78 52.26
N GLU A 190 -40.62 57.03 51.18
CA GLU A 190 -40.30 58.39 50.66
C GLU A 190 -41.51 59.11 50.05
N ASN A 191 -42.62 58.42 49.77
CA ASN A 191 -43.86 59.05 49.30
C ASN A 191 -44.84 59.40 50.45
N GLU A 192 -44.52 59.06 51.71
CA GLU A 192 -45.27 59.49 52.89
C GLU A 192 -44.59 60.64 53.67
N ASP A 193 -43.32 60.95 53.41
CA ASP A 193 -42.62 62.10 54.00
C ASP A 193 -42.25 63.12 52.91
N GLU A 194 -42.79 64.34 53.09
CA GLU A 194 -42.66 65.54 52.29
C GLU A 194 -41.24 65.91 51.81
N ASP A 195 -41.22 66.62 50.67
CA ASP A 195 -40.43 67.80 50.31
C ASP A 195 -39.00 68.02 50.87
N GLU A 196 -38.19 68.62 49.98
CA GLU A 196 -36.96 69.40 50.24
C GLU A 196 -35.58 68.78 49.92
N GLU A 197 -34.97 69.46 48.93
CA GLU A 197 -33.57 69.89 48.82
C GLU A 197 -32.53 69.09 48.01
N GLU A 198 -31.94 69.85 47.08
CA GLU A 198 -30.64 69.70 46.43
C GLU A 198 -29.52 69.42 47.46
N ASP A 199 -28.50 68.64 47.12
CA ASP A 199 -27.28 69.16 46.49
C ASP A 199 -26.17 68.08 46.35
N ASP A 200 -25.18 68.44 45.54
CA ASP A 200 -23.95 67.75 45.14
C ASP A 200 -23.15 66.95 46.22
N GLU A 201 -22.44 65.89 45.77
CA GLU A 201 -20.96 65.81 45.82
C GLU A 201 -20.39 64.38 45.61
N LYS A 202 -19.31 64.29 44.81
CA LYS A 202 -18.40 63.14 44.74
C LYS A 202 -17.31 63.26 45.81
N PRO A 203 -16.72 62.13 46.24
CA PRO A 203 -15.26 62.02 46.06
C PRO A 203 -14.73 60.64 45.62
N LYS A 204 -13.49 60.68 45.13
CA LYS A 204 -12.68 59.62 44.50
C LYS A 204 -11.86 58.82 45.54
N LYS A 205 -11.55 57.52 45.29
CA LYS A 205 -10.19 56.99 44.92
C LYS A 205 -9.92 55.50 45.24
N LYS A 206 -9.29 54.85 44.24
CA LYS A 206 -8.18 53.84 44.23
C LYS A 206 -8.44 52.39 44.70
N VAL A 207 -8.28 51.43 43.78
CA VAL A 207 -7.09 50.52 43.64
C VAL A 207 -6.97 50.04 42.19
N LYS A 208 -5.84 50.30 41.51
CA LYS A 208 -5.53 49.77 40.17
C LYS A 208 -4.90 48.37 40.29
N LYS A 209 -5.65 47.32 39.94
CA LYS A 209 -5.05 46.12 39.32
C LYS A 209 -5.11 46.31 37.80
N VAL A 210 -4.04 45.96 37.10
CA VAL A 210 -3.97 46.02 35.63
C VAL A 210 -4.86 44.93 35.06
N GLU A 211 -6.17 45.16 35.07
CA GLU A 211 -7.12 44.44 34.23
C GLU A 211 -7.02 45.06 32.84
N LYS A 212 -6.53 44.28 31.86
CA LYS A 212 -6.75 44.60 30.44
C LYS A 212 -8.23 44.97 30.30
N SER A 213 -8.49 46.18 29.82
CA SER A 213 -9.85 46.74 29.79
C SER A 213 -10.80 45.74 29.12
N LYS A 214 -12.05 45.63 29.58
CA LYS A 214 -13.07 44.76 28.94
C LYS A 214 -13.16 45.00 27.42
N LYS A 215 -12.80 46.20 26.95
CA LYS A 215 -12.66 46.55 25.53
C LYS A 215 -11.50 45.84 24.82
N GLU A 216 -10.33 45.68 25.45
CA GLU A 216 -9.20 44.93 24.89
C GLU A 216 -9.47 43.43 24.81
N ARG A 217 -10.05 42.83 25.85
CA ARG A 217 -10.46 41.42 25.81
C ARG A 217 -11.46 41.14 24.69
N ARG A 218 -12.44 42.04 24.48
CA ARG A 218 -13.39 41.94 23.36
C ARG A 218 -12.70 42.07 21.99
N LYS A 219 -11.74 42.98 21.84
CA LYS A 219 -10.96 43.13 20.61
C LYS A 219 -10.10 41.89 20.32
N GLU A 220 -9.51 41.28 21.34
CA GLU A 220 -8.71 40.06 21.22
C GLU A 220 -9.58 38.85 20.82
N THR A 221 -10.75 38.68 21.44
CA THR A 221 -11.71 37.63 21.04
C THR A 221 -12.24 37.83 19.62
N LEU A 222 -12.50 39.06 19.20
CA LEU A 222 -12.97 39.36 17.83
C LEU A 222 -11.89 39.08 16.78
N LYS A 223 -10.62 39.39 17.07
CA LYS A 223 -9.50 39.04 16.18
C LYS A 223 -9.35 37.52 16.05
N SER A 224 -9.35 36.80 17.17
CA SER A 224 -9.24 35.33 17.15
C SER A 224 -10.40 34.65 16.39
N ARG A 225 -11.62 35.21 16.46
CA ARG A 225 -12.78 34.71 15.72
C ARG A 225 -12.67 34.98 14.22
N LYS A 226 -12.19 36.16 13.83
CA LYS A 226 -11.91 36.48 12.42
C LYS A 226 -10.81 35.58 11.83
N ASP A 227 -9.74 35.32 12.58
CA ASP A 227 -8.65 34.45 12.13
C ASP A 227 -9.07 32.97 12.04
N ALA A 228 -10.01 32.53 12.88
CA ALA A 228 -10.59 31.20 12.76
C ALA A 228 -11.50 31.10 11.53
N GLU A 229 -12.34 32.11 11.27
CA GLU A 229 -13.26 32.15 10.14
C GLU A 229 -12.53 32.26 8.78
N THR A 230 -11.40 32.99 8.72
CA THR A 230 -10.56 33.03 7.51
C THR A 230 -9.90 31.68 7.23
N LYS A 231 -9.48 30.95 8.27
CA LYS A 231 -8.92 29.60 8.13
C LYS A 231 -9.99 28.58 7.68
N THR A 232 -11.21 28.65 8.20
CA THR A 232 -12.30 27.76 7.74
C THR A 232 -12.66 28.06 6.28
N ARG A 233 -12.80 29.34 5.90
CA ARG A 233 -13.05 29.71 4.50
C ARG A 233 -11.93 29.29 3.56
N ALA A 234 -10.67 29.39 3.96
CA ALA A 234 -9.54 28.93 3.16
C ALA A 234 -9.58 27.39 2.96
N ASN A 235 -9.92 26.64 4.01
CA ASN A 235 -10.03 25.18 3.93
C ASN A 235 -11.25 24.75 3.08
N GLU A 236 -12.38 25.44 3.20
CA GLU A 236 -13.57 25.21 2.36
C GLU A 236 -13.30 25.55 0.88
N ALA A 237 -12.56 26.62 0.60
CA ALA A 237 -12.15 26.97 -0.75
C ALA A 237 -11.23 25.91 -1.38
N ILE A 238 -10.33 25.31 -0.58
CA ILE A 238 -9.46 24.21 -1.03
C ILE A 238 -10.28 22.94 -1.31
N LEU A 239 -11.26 22.61 -0.47
CA LEU A 239 -12.18 21.48 -0.69
C LEU A 239 -13.00 21.67 -1.98
N ASN A 240 -13.58 22.85 -2.18
CA ASN A 240 -14.36 23.16 -3.39
C ASN A 240 -13.49 23.18 -4.67
N SER A 241 -12.21 23.57 -4.58
CA SER A 241 -11.29 23.52 -5.73
C SER A 241 -10.95 22.12 -6.23
N LYS A 242 -11.21 21.07 -5.43
CA LYS A 242 -11.07 19.67 -5.88
C LYS A 242 -12.31 19.16 -6.63
N GLU A 243 -13.45 19.81 -6.48
CA GLU A 243 -14.75 19.36 -7.01
C GLU A 243 -15.24 20.19 -8.18
N VAL A 244 -14.73 21.42 -8.36
CA VAL A 244 -15.06 22.27 -9.52
C VAL A 244 -14.11 21.97 -10.67
N ILE A 245 -14.53 21.07 -11.56
CA ILE A 245 -13.90 20.85 -12.87
C ILE A 245 -14.33 22.00 -13.79
N ALA A 246 -13.37 22.76 -14.31
CA ALA A 246 -13.68 23.84 -15.25
C ALA A 246 -14.31 23.28 -16.54
N PHE A 247 -15.26 24.02 -17.13
CA PHE A 247 -15.91 23.62 -18.38
C PHE A 247 -14.87 23.39 -19.48
N GLY A 248 -14.74 22.14 -19.96
CA GLY A 248 -13.73 21.71 -20.94
C GLY A 248 -12.64 20.79 -20.39
N GLU A 249 -12.53 20.61 -19.07
CA GLU A 249 -11.59 19.66 -18.45
C GLU A 249 -12.28 18.31 -18.19
N ARG A 250 -11.53 17.20 -18.37
CA ARG A 250 -12.04 15.83 -18.14
C ARG A 250 -11.63 15.37 -16.75
N TYR A 251 -12.55 14.71 -16.03
CA TYR A 251 -12.26 14.10 -14.71
C TYR A 251 -11.09 13.10 -14.74
N ASP A 252 -10.89 12.44 -15.87
CA ASP A 252 -9.86 11.42 -16.10
C ASP A 252 -8.53 12.01 -16.63
N ALA A 253 -8.45 13.33 -16.83
CA ALA A 253 -7.22 13.97 -17.25
C ALA A 253 -6.36 14.33 -16.02
N PRO A 254 -5.02 14.24 -16.12
CA PRO A 254 -4.14 14.72 -15.06
C PRO A 254 -4.34 16.24 -14.83
N PRO A 255 -4.20 16.73 -13.59
CA PRO A 255 -4.46 18.12 -13.26
C PRO A 255 -3.55 19.06 -14.07
N VAL A 256 -4.15 20.05 -14.73
CA VAL A 256 -3.41 21.05 -15.51
C VAL A 256 -3.01 22.19 -14.58
N PHE A 257 -1.71 22.36 -14.37
CA PHE A 257 -1.21 23.41 -13.49
C PHE A 257 -1.14 24.76 -14.21
N GLY A 258 -1.83 25.78 -13.69
CA GLY A 258 -1.72 27.16 -14.16
C GLY A 258 -0.49 27.91 -13.64
N GLY A 259 -0.14 29.02 -14.30
CA GLY A 259 0.80 30.02 -13.79
C GLY A 259 2.21 29.51 -13.48
N HIS A 260 2.72 29.81 -12.28
CA HIS A 260 4.09 29.46 -11.86
C HIS A 260 4.30 27.95 -11.66
N LEU A 261 3.23 27.21 -11.38
CA LEU A 261 3.28 25.75 -11.21
C LEU A 261 3.44 25.04 -12.56
N LYS A 262 2.90 25.60 -13.64
CA LYS A 262 3.06 25.09 -15.01
C LYS A 262 4.54 24.91 -15.38
N LYS A 263 5.36 25.92 -15.11
CA LYS A 263 6.82 25.92 -15.37
C LYS A 263 7.59 24.90 -14.54
N LYS A 264 7.07 24.46 -13.39
CA LYS A 264 7.71 23.46 -12.52
C LYS A 264 7.38 22.04 -12.96
N PHE A 265 6.10 21.79 -13.25
CA PHE A 265 5.59 20.44 -13.52
C PHE A 265 5.63 20.05 -14.99
N GLU A 266 5.45 20.98 -15.94
CA GLU A 266 5.59 20.65 -17.36
C GLU A 266 7.06 20.62 -17.76
N PRO A 267 7.58 19.48 -18.27
CA PRO A 267 9.00 19.34 -18.60
C PRO A 267 9.42 20.19 -19.80
N LEU A 268 8.50 20.52 -20.71
CA LEU A 268 8.79 21.28 -21.93
C LEU A 268 8.89 22.80 -21.67
N LEU A 269 8.17 23.32 -20.67
CA LEU A 269 8.16 24.76 -20.33
C LEU A 269 9.13 25.14 -19.21
N ALA A 270 9.76 24.16 -18.58
CA ALA A 270 10.79 24.41 -17.58
C ALA A 270 12.09 24.84 -18.27
N LYS A 271 12.67 25.97 -17.82
CA LYS A 271 14.00 26.40 -18.30
C LYS A 271 15.00 25.27 -18.13
N ALA A 272 15.67 24.88 -19.22
CA ALA A 272 16.74 23.90 -19.21
C ALA A 272 17.80 24.30 -18.16
N GLY A 273 18.15 23.38 -17.26
CA GLY A 273 19.13 23.62 -16.19
C GLY A 273 18.58 24.13 -14.85
N GLN A 274 17.29 24.47 -14.73
CA GLN A 274 16.72 25.02 -13.49
C GLN A 274 16.03 23.97 -12.59
N LYS A 275 15.87 22.72 -13.06
CA LYS A 275 15.34 21.63 -12.24
C LYS A 275 16.46 21.02 -11.42
N THR A 276 16.30 20.95 -10.11
CA THR A 276 17.02 19.95 -9.31
C THR A 276 16.61 18.59 -9.85
N LEU A 277 17.57 17.81 -10.35
CA LEU A 277 17.31 16.46 -10.85
C LEU A 277 16.53 15.68 -9.77
N LEU A 278 15.64 14.78 -10.18
CA LEU A 278 14.90 13.93 -9.24
C LEU A 278 15.86 13.24 -8.26
N LEU A 279 17.03 12.83 -8.78
CA LEU A 279 18.12 12.30 -7.98
C LEU A 279 18.63 13.30 -6.94
N HIS A 280 18.81 14.57 -7.30
CA HIS A 280 19.23 15.65 -6.40
C HIS A 280 18.17 16.00 -5.35
N SER A 281 16.87 15.92 -5.68
CA SER A 281 15.79 16.15 -4.71
C SER A 281 15.59 14.96 -3.77
N ILE A 282 15.84 13.74 -4.24
CA ILE A 282 15.89 12.52 -3.43
C ILE A 282 17.12 12.54 -2.51
N LEU A 283 18.30 12.92 -3.02
CA LEU A 283 19.53 13.10 -2.24
C LEU A 283 19.42 14.27 -1.25
N ALA A 284 18.80 15.39 -1.62
CA ALA A 284 18.60 16.53 -0.72
C ALA A 284 17.60 16.20 0.40
N LYS A 285 16.59 15.36 0.14
CA LYS A 285 15.75 14.78 1.20
C LYS A 285 16.51 13.77 2.09
N GLY A 286 17.63 13.24 1.61
CA GLY A 286 18.58 12.43 2.38
C GLY A 286 19.70 13.23 3.07
N ASN A 287 19.74 14.57 2.90
CA ASN A 287 20.71 15.44 3.59
C ASN A 287 20.21 15.93 4.96
N GLU A 288 19.01 15.52 5.39
CA GLU A 288 18.82 15.30 6.82
C GLU A 288 19.81 14.20 7.18
N LYS A 289 20.91 14.56 7.85
CA LYS A 289 21.79 13.58 8.49
C LYS A 289 20.86 12.62 9.21
N THR A 290 20.73 11.41 8.68
CA THR A 290 20.11 10.30 9.37
C THR A 290 20.80 10.29 10.72
N LYS A 291 20.04 10.54 11.79
CA LYS A 291 20.47 10.27 13.16
C LYS A 291 20.61 8.75 13.28
N TYR A 292 21.62 8.20 12.61
CA TYR A 292 22.10 6.87 12.90
C TYR A 292 22.69 6.96 14.30
N LEU A 293 21.92 6.48 15.28
CA LEU A 293 22.42 5.97 16.55
C LEU A 293 23.51 6.85 17.22
N ASP A 294 23.20 8.10 17.56
CA ASP A 294 24.01 8.82 18.56
C ASP A 294 23.90 8.17 19.96
N ASN A 295 23.02 7.18 20.13
CA ASN A 295 22.84 6.41 21.37
C ASN A 295 23.53 5.03 21.37
N SER A 296 24.22 4.59 20.30
CA SER A 296 24.91 3.29 20.32
C SER A 296 26.34 3.37 20.85
N THR A 297 27.04 4.48 20.67
CA THR A 297 28.44 4.57 21.11
C THR A 297 28.58 4.67 22.62
N SER A 298 27.72 5.45 23.30
CA SER A 298 27.74 5.50 24.78
C SER A 298 27.31 4.17 25.38
N THR A 299 26.26 3.54 24.86
CA THR A 299 25.76 2.25 25.38
C THR A 299 26.76 1.12 25.15
N ILE A 300 27.44 1.06 23.99
CA ILE A 300 28.50 0.09 23.72
C ILE A 300 29.74 0.36 24.59
N GLN A 301 30.09 1.63 24.85
CA GLN A 301 31.21 1.98 25.73
C GLN A 301 30.90 1.64 27.20
N GLU A 302 29.68 1.87 27.65
CA GLU A 302 29.20 1.48 28.99
C GLU A 302 29.19 -0.04 29.18
N GLU A 303 28.72 -0.81 28.18
CA GLU A 303 28.79 -2.27 28.20
C GLU A 303 30.24 -2.78 28.22
N ARG A 304 31.11 -2.20 27.38
CA ARG A 304 32.54 -2.53 27.38
C ARG A 304 33.19 -2.26 28.73
N GLN A 305 32.84 -1.15 29.39
CA GLN A 305 33.36 -0.80 30.70
C GLN A 305 32.87 -1.78 31.78
N ARG A 306 31.58 -2.16 31.76
CA ARG A 306 31.03 -3.19 32.66
C ARG A 306 31.76 -4.54 32.53
N VAL A 307 32.07 -4.96 31.30
CA VAL A 307 32.81 -6.21 31.05
C VAL A 307 34.23 -6.13 31.60
N ILE A 308 34.92 -4.99 31.40
CA ILE A 308 36.26 -4.77 31.94
C ILE A 308 36.25 -4.81 33.47
N ASP A 309 35.29 -4.17 34.11
CA ASP A 309 35.19 -4.11 35.57
C ASP A 309 34.83 -5.48 36.18
N ALA A 310 33.95 -6.24 35.53
CA ALA A 310 33.66 -7.63 35.90
C ALA A 310 34.89 -8.55 35.75
N TYR A 311 35.69 -8.37 34.70
CA TYR A 311 36.92 -9.14 34.55
C TYR A 311 37.97 -8.77 35.61
N ARG A 312 38.09 -7.47 35.94
CA ARG A 312 38.97 -6.99 37.01
C ARG A 312 38.56 -7.51 38.39
N SER A 313 37.26 -7.58 38.68
CA SER A 313 36.78 -8.11 39.96
C SER A 313 37.08 -9.62 40.08
N ILE A 314 36.82 -10.39 39.03
CA ILE A 314 37.17 -11.82 38.97
C ILE A 314 38.69 -12.04 39.11
N LYS A 315 39.50 -11.19 38.45
CA LYS A 315 40.96 -11.29 38.57
C LYS A 315 41.43 -10.94 39.99
N LYS A 316 40.84 -9.93 40.64
CA LYS A 316 41.14 -9.54 42.03
C LYS A 316 40.75 -10.63 43.02
N THR A 317 39.57 -11.25 42.88
CA THR A 317 39.17 -12.35 43.75
C THR A 317 40.05 -13.58 43.55
N ARG A 318 40.50 -13.83 42.32
CA ARG A 318 41.41 -14.94 42.01
C ARG A 318 42.85 -14.69 42.46
N SER A 319 43.32 -13.45 42.49
CA SER A 319 44.65 -13.08 42.99
C SER A 319 44.71 -12.88 44.51
N GLY A 320 43.57 -12.64 45.17
CA GLY A 320 43.46 -12.54 46.63
C GLY A 320 43.20 -13.87 47.34
N HIS A 321 43.24 -14.99 46.61
CA HIS A 321 43.04 -16.34 47.13
C HIS A 321 44.27 -17.23 46.93
N LEU A 322 45.44 -16.60 46.85
CA LEU A 322 46.79 -17.16 46.97
C LEU A 322 47.48 -16.47 48.14
#